data_AF-A0A7W8D2N8-F1
#
_entry.id   AF-A0A7W8D2N8-F1
#
_cell.length_a   1.000
_cell.length_b   1.000
_cell.length_c   1.000
_cell.angle_alpha   90.00
_cell.angle_beta   90.00
_cell.angle_gamma   90.00
#
_symmetry.space_group_name_H-M   'P 1'
#
loop_
_entity.id
_entity.type
_entity.pdbx_description
1 polymer ?
#
loop_
_entity_poly.entity_id
_entity_poly.type
_entity_poly.pdbx_seq_one_letter_code
_entity_poly.pdbx_strand_id
1 'polypeptide(L)' 'MRRSHDALVPKQLATDPTTGETHLRHHVTKDGYYRGKKVIDVKSDVPAED' A
#
# COMPACT_ATOMS: atom_id res chain seq x y z
N MET A 1 21.91 -7.20 -28.25
CA MET A 1 21.78 -6.88 -26.80
C MET A 1 21.09 -8.04 -26.11
N ARG A 2 21.72 -8.67 -25.11
CA ARG A 2 21.19 -9.90 -24.48
C ARG A 2 20.17 -9.64 -23.37
N ARG A 3 20.27 -8.49 -22.67
CA ARG A 3 19.47 -8.16 -21.47
C ARG A 3 18.64 -6.88 -21.61
N SER A 4 18.40 -6.41 -22.84
CA SER A 4 17.66 -5.16 -23.08
C SER A 4 16.20 -5.22 -22.62
N HIS A 5 15.66 -6.41 -22.36
CA HIS A 5 14.28 -6.62 -21.92
C HIS A 5 14.16 -7.11 -20.47
N ASP A 6 15.27 -7.21 -19.73
CA ASP A 6 15.30 -7.74 -18.35
C ASP A 6 14.98 -6.63 -17.32
N ALA A 7 13.97 -5.80 -17.61
CA ALA A 7 13.57 -4.70 -16.73
C ALA A 7 12.52 -5.17 -15.71
N LEU A 8 12.66 -4.72 -14.46
CA LEU A 8 11.61 -4.89 -13.45
C LEU A 8 10.46 -3.92 -13.71
N VAL A 9 9.23 -4.38 -13.43
CA VAL A 9 8.03 -3.57 -13.58
C VAL A 9 7.59 -3.04 -12.21
N PRO A 10 7.38 -1.72 -12.05
CA PRO A 10 6.88 -1.18 -10.80
C PRO A 10 5.44 -1.61 -10.54
N LYS A 11 5.08 -1.77 -9.26
CA LYS A 11 3.70 -2.06 -8.87
C LYS A 11 2.85 -0.80 -8.94
N GLN A 12 1.57 -0.97 -9.27
CA GLN A 12 0.62 0.11 -9.28
C GLN A 12 0.16 0.47 -7.86
N LEU A 13 0.49 1.68 -7.43
CA LEU A 13 0.08 2.24 -6.15
C LEU A 13 -1.17 3.13 -6.31
N ALA A 14 -1.90 3.29 -5.21
CA ALA A 14 -3.05 4.17 -5.06
C ALA A 14 -3.00 4.80 -3.66
N THR A 15 -3.68 5.93 -3.49
CA THR A 15 -3.79 6.62 -2.20
C THR A 15 -5.21 6.41 -1.67
N ASP A 16 -5.35 6.04 -0.40
CA ASP A 16 -6.66 5.95 0.23
C ASP A 16 -7.21 7.37 0.46
N PRO A 17 -8.48 7.64 0.08
CA PRO A 17 -9.03 9.00 0.12
C PRO A 17 -9.29 9.55 1.52
N THR A 18 -9.34 8.70 2.55
CA THR A 18 -9.68 9.14 3.91
C THR A 18 -8.44 9.31 4.78
N THR A 19 -7.49 8.38 4.66
CA THR A 19 -6.26 8.38 5.47
C THR A 19 -5.07 9.02 4.76
N GLY A 20 -5.11 9.13 3.43
CA GLY A 20 -3.96 9.59 2.65
C GLY A 20 -2.84 8.56 2.52
N GLU A 21 -3.04 7.32 3.02
CA GLU A 21 -2.05 6.27 2.95
C GLU A 21 -1.87 5.73 1.54
N THR A 22 -0.62 5.46 1.16
CA THR A 22 -0.32 4.78 -0.10
C THR A 22 -0.41 3.27 0.08
N HIS A 23 -1.20 2.62 -0.78
CA HIS A 23 -1.41 1.19 -0.77
C HIS A 23 -1.36 0.62 -2.20
N LEU A 24 -1.27 -0.71 -2.32
CA LEU A 24 -1.41 -1.37 -3.62
C LEU A 24 -2.84 -1.18 -4.13
N ARG A 25 -2.98 -0.85 -5.43
CA ARG A 25 -4.31 -0.64 -6.01
C ARG A 25 -5.18 -1.89 -5.79
N HIS A 26 -6.39 -1.69 -5.25
CA HIS A 26 -7.35 -2.72 -4.85
C HIS A 26 -6.99 -3.55 -3.60
N HIS A 27 -5.96 -3.18 -2.86
CA HIS A 27 -5.64 -3.80 -1.57
C HIS A 27 -6.09 -2.88 -0.42
N VAL A 28 -6.26 -3.47 0.76
CA VAL A 28 -6.47 -2.74 2.02
C VAL A 28 -5.15 -2.06 2.44
N THR A 29 -5.24 -0.90 3.06
CA THR A 29 -4.07 -0.19 3.61
C THR A 29 -3.53 -0.88 4.86
N LYS A 30 -2.35 -0.45 5.33
CA LYS A 30 -1.71 -1.01 6.52
C LYS A 30 -2.60 -0.84 7.77
N ASP A 31 -3.29 0.30 7.84
CA ASP A 31 -4.14 0.66 8.97
C ASP A 31 -5.57 0.10 8.84
N GLY A 32 -5.80 -0.74 7.83
CA GLY A 32 -7.06 -1.47 7.66
C GLY A 32 -8.13 -0.70 6.89
N TYR A 33 -7.76 0.33 6.12
CA TYR A 33 -8.70 1.11 5.32
C TYR A 33 -8.80 0.60 3.87
N TYR A 34 -10.01 0.64 3.31
CA TYR A 34 -10.24 0.37 1.90
C TYR A 34 -11.36 1.24 1.38
N ARG A 35 -11.07 2.03 0.33
CA ARG A 35 -12.03 2.95 -0.30
C ARG A 35 -12.68 3.87 0.75
N GLY A 36 -11.88 4.39 1.68
CA GLY A 36 -12.30 5.31 2.73
C GLY A 36 -13.10 4.70 3.88
N LYS A 37 -13.17 3.37 3.98
CA LYS A 37 -13.84 2.68 5.09
C LYS A 37 -12.85 1.82 5.86
N LYS A 38 -12.92 1.83 7.19
CA LYS A 38 -12.17 0.89 8.03
C LYS A 38 -12.81 -0.49 7.90
N VAL A 39 -12.10 -1.41 7.28
CA VAL A 39 -12.57 -2.78 7.00
C VAL A 39 -11.91 -3.81 7.91
N ILE A 40 -10.74 -3.50 8.46
CA ILE A 40 -10.04 -4.36 9.43
C ILE A 40 -9.74 -3.51 10.66
N ASP A 41 -10.08 -4.02 11.84
CA ASP A 41 -9.69 -3.39 13.09
C ASP A 41 -8.28 -3.87 13.45
N VAL A 42 -7.30 -3.20 12.86
CA VAL A 42 -5.88 -3.48 13.11
C VAL A 42 -5.53 -2.89 14.47
N LYS A 43 -5.07 -3.73 15.42
CA LYS A 43 -4.43 -3.25 16.65
C LYS A 43 -3.10 -2.60 16.26
N SER A 44 -3.09 -1.28 16.17
CA SER A 44 -1.89 -0.49 15.93
C SER A 44 -1.05 -0.50 17.21
N ASP A 45 0.03 -1.28 17.26
CA ASP A 45 1.12 -0.99 18.18
C ASP A 45 2.40 -1.72 17.75
N VAL A 46 3.27 -1.01 17.01
CA VAL A 46 4.73 -0.92 17.28
C VAL A 46 5.18 0.36 16.55
N PRO A 47 5.49 1.46 17.25
CA PRO A 47 6.16 2.59 16.61
C PRO A 47 7.50 2.10 16.07
N ALA A 48 7.78 2.38 14.79
CA ALA A 48 9.10 2.15 14.23
C ALA A 48 10.09 3.07 14.98
N GLU A 49 10.95 2.47 15.78
CA GLU A 49 12.13 3.14 16.34
C GLU A 49 13.10 3.43 15.19
N ASP A 50 13.49 4.70 15.06
CA ASP A 50 14.73 5.17 14.43
C ASP A 50 15.57 5.87 15.51
#